data_AF-A0A090QSL0-F1
#
_entry.id   AF-A0A090QSL0-F1
#
_cell.length_a   1.000
_cell.length_b   1.000
_cell.length_c   1.000
_cell.angle_alpha   90.00
_cell.angle_beta   90.00
_cell.angle_gamma   90.00
#
_symmetry.space_group_name_H-M   'P 1'
#
loop_
_entity.id
_entity.type
_entity.pdbx_description
1 polymer ?
#
loop_
_entity_poly.entity_id
_entity_poly.type
_entity_poly.pdbx_seq_one_letter_code
_entity_poly.pdbx_strand_id
1 'polypeptide(L)'
;MKLLTITTLYPNASDPKHGIFVETRLRHLQQHYPDVACTVIAPVPWFPFRHPMFGHYAHYADVPLKETRHGITIYHPRYLVIPKVGMQLLPAALHHCILKQVRQLLQQGQDFDCIDGHYYYPEALLSKKSPPRSNCLLP
;
A
#
# COMPACT_ATOMS: atom_id res chain seq x y z
N MET A 1 -2.93 7.29 18.55
CA MET A 1 -3.43 7.52 17.18
C MET A 1 -3.06 6.33 16.30
N LYS A 2 -3.98 5.79 15.50
CA LYS A 2 -3.76 4.68 14.56
C LYS A 2 -3.66 5.22 13.14
N LEU A 3 -2.46 5.16 12.56
CA LEU A 3 -2.16 5.65 11.22
C LEU A 3 -2.10 4.49 10.24
N LEU A 4 -2.88 4.56 9.17
CA LEU A 4 -2.79 3.65 8.03
C LEU A 4 -2.06 4.33 6.87
N THR A 5 -0.86 3.86 6.53
CA THR A 5 -0.13 4.33 5.35
C THR A 5 -0.32 3.37 4.17
N ILE A 6 -0.74 3.91 3.03
CA ILE A 6 -0.91 3.14 1.79
C ILE A 6 0.12 3.62 0.78
N THR A 7 0.98 2.72 0.30
CA THR A 7 2.01 3.07 -0.69
C THR A 7 2.44 1.87 -1.51
N THR A 8 2.94 2.07 -2.73
CA THR A 8 3.62 1.00 -3.49
C THR A 8 5.14 1.00 -3.27
N LEU A 9 5.66 1.99 -2.53
CA LEU A 9 7.08 2.20 -2.27
C LEU A 9 7.37 1.99 -0.78
N TYR A 10 7.46 0.73 -0.36
CA TYR A 10 7.84 0.37 1.01
C TYR A 10 8.79 -0.83 1.01
N PRO A 11 9.79 -0.87 1.90
CA PRO A 11 10.75 -1.95 1.95
C PRO A 11 10.08 -3.26 2.36
N ASN A 12 10.57 -4.36 1.82
CA ASN A 12 10.11 -5.70 2.16
C ASN A 12 11.33 -6.63 2.35
N ALA A 13 11.09 -7.85 2.82
CA ALA A 13 12.16 -8.84 3.04
C ALA A 13 13.04 -9.10 1.80
N SER A 14 12.48 -9.05 0.58
CA SER A 14 13.19 -9.30 -0.67
C SER A 14 13.86 -8.06 -1.26
N ASP A 15 13.36 -6.86 -0.97
CA ASP A 15 13.95 -5.57 -1.36
C ASP A 15 13.91 -4.56 -0.20
N PRO A 16 14.95 -4.54 0.65
CA PRO A 16 15.02 -3.65 1.81
C PRO A 16 15.25 -2.17 1.48
N LYS A 17 15.61 -1.83 0.23
CA LYS A 17 15.92 -0.45 -0.17
C LYS A 17 14.73 0.23 -0.86
N HIS A 18 13.80 -0.55 -1.40
CA HIS A 18 12.61 -0.05 -2.07
C HIS A 18 11.81 0.89 -1.17
N GLY A 19 11.68 2.17 -1.55
CA GLY A 19 10.88 3.12 -0.78
C GLY A 19 11.32 3.37 0.67
N ILE A 20 12.60 3.18 1.00
CA ILE A 20 13.16 3.32 2.36
C ILE A 20 12.86 4.68 3.03
N PHE A 21 12.59 5.73 2.24
CA PHE A 21 12.19 7.04 2.74
C PHE A 21 10.87 7.00 3.52
N VAL A 22 9.91 6.17 3.11
CA VAL A 22 8.62 6.03 3.80
C VAL A 22 8.82 5.34 5.15
N GLU A 23 9.61 4.26 5.19
CA GLU A 23 9.95 3.59 6.46
C GLU A 23 10.70 4.56 7.40
N THR A 24 11.70 5.28 6.89
CA THR A 24 12.45 6.26 7.69
C THR A 24 11.55 7.34 8.29
N ARG A 25 10.61 7.88 7.49
CA ARG A 25 9.64 8.87 7.96
C ARG A 25 8.75 8.31 9.06
N LEU A 26 8.17 7.12 8.86
CA LEU A 26 7.29 6.50 9.86
C LEU A 26 8.05 6.18 11.16
N ARG A 27 9.31 5.74 11.05
CA ARG A 27 10.17 5.51 12.22
C ARG A 27 10.42 6.81 12.99
N HIS A 28 10.77 7.90 12.31
CA HIS A 28 10.96 9.19 12.95
C HIS A 28 9.66 9.70 13.59
N LEU A 29 8.51 9.48 12.93
CA LEU A 29 7.20 9.80 13.49
C LEU A 29 6.94 9.05 14.80
N GLN A 30 7.16 7.73 14.84
CA GLN A 30 6.98 6.93 16.05
C GLN A 30 7.99 7.29 17.15
N GLN A 31 9.21 7.70 16.79
CA GLN A 31 10.19 8.18 17.76
C GLN A 31 9.76 9.50 18.43
N HIS A 32 9.18 10.44 17.68
CA HIS A 32 8.70 11.71 18.23
C HIS A 32 7.33 11.60 18.89
N TYR A 33 6.50 10.66 18.44
CA TYR A 33 5.14 10.44 18.93
C TYR A 33 4.91 8.93 19.22
N PRO A 34 5.33 8.42 20.39
CA PRO A 34 5.25 6.99 20.72
C PRO A 34 3.83 6.41 20.75
N ASP A 35 2.82 7.26 20.97
CA ASP A 35 1.41 6.87 20.98
C ASP A 35 0.82 6.65 19.57
N VAL A 36 1.64 6.82 18.52
CA VAL A 36 1.26 6.59 17.13
C VAL A 36 1.57 5.14 16.73
N ALA A 37 0.52 4.38 16.48
CA ALA A 37 0.60 3.04 15.93
C ALA A 37 0.48 3.10 14.40
N CYS A 38 1.55 2.75 13.69
CA CYS A 38 1.60 2.76 12.23
C CYS A 38 1.30 1.37 11.66
N THR A 39 0.39 1.30 10.69
CA THR A 39 0.13 0.13 9.84
C THR A 39 0.34 0.51 8.39
N VAL A 40 0.99 -0.35 7.62
CA VAL A 40 1.29 -0.09 6.20
C VAL A 40 0.58 -1.12 5.33
N ILE A 41 -0.05 -0.68 4.24
CA ILE A 41 -0.44 -1.53 3.12
C ILE A 41 0.47 -1.19 1.95
N ALA A 42 1.31 -2.16 1.58
CA ALA A 42 2.29 -2.07 0.51
C ALA A 42 2.07 -3.15 -0.56
N PRO A 43 1.11 -2.95 -1.49
CA PRO A 43 0.78 -3.97 -2.49
C PRO A 43 1.97 -4.32 -3.36
N VAL A 44 2.11 -5.61 -3.69
CA VAL A 44 3.17 -6.11 -4.57
C VAL A 44 2.58 -6.84 -5.78
N PRO A 45 3.24 -6.79 -6.96
CA PRO A 45 2.85 -7.61 -8.10
C PRO A 45 2.78 -9.09 -7.72
N TRP A 46 1.72 -9.77 -8.13
CA TRP A 46 1.66 -11.22 -8.07
C TRP A 46 2.53 -11.79 -9.19
N PHE A 47 3.48 -12.64 -8.83
CA PHE A 47 4.32 -13.36 -9.78
C PHE A 47 4.48 -14.83 -9.38
N PRO A 48 4.22 -15.80 -10.28
CA PRO A 48 4.17 -17.22 -9.90
C PRO A 48 5.53 -17.93 -9.92
N PHE A 49 6.55 -17.38 -10.58
CA PHE A 49 7.81 -18.09 -10.82
C PHE A 49 8.97 -17.53 -9.98
N ARG A 50 9.76 -18.42 -9.38
CA ARG A 50 10.97 -18.09 -8.61
C ARG A 50 12.27 -18.23 -9.39
N HIS A 51 12.20 -18.59 -10.67
CA HIS A 51 13.38 -18.92 -11.43
C HIS A 51 14.22 -17.66 -11.71
N PRO A 52 15.56 -17.68 -11.52
CA PRO A 52 16.43 -16.51 -11.72
C PRO A 52 16.32 -15.85 -13.10
N MET A 53 15.89 -16.60 -14.12
CA MET A 53 15.62 -16.08 -15.47
C MET A 53 14.61 -14.93 -15.51
N PHE A 54 13.73 -14.81 -14.50
CA PHE A 54 12.73 -13.76 -14.41
C PHE A 54 13.23 -12.50 -13.68
N GLY A 55 14.50 -12.49 -13.27
CA GLY A 55 15.17 -11.33 -12.69
C GLY A 55 14.39 -10.72 -11.53
N HIS A 56 14.15 -9.40 -11.59
CA HIS A 56 13.51 -8.66 -10.50
C HIS A 56 12.08 -9.15 -10.17
N TYR A 57 11.37 -9.74 -11.13
CA TYR A 57 10.02 -10.26 -10.89
C TYR A 57 10.00 -11.50 -9.98
N ALA A 58 11.07 -12.31 -9.99
CA ALA A 58 11.18 -13.47 -9.12
C ALA A 58 11.17 -13.07 -7.63
N HIS A 59 11.68 -11.88 -7.29
CA HIS A 59 11.70 -11.38 -5.91
C HIS A 59 10.30 -11.17 -5.33
N TYR A 60 9.31 -10.80 -6.16
CA TYR A 60 7.93 -10.62 -5.71
C TYR A 60 7.27 -11.93 -5.25
N ALA A 61 7.72 -13.08 -5.76
CA ALA A 61 7.20 -14.38 -5.35
C ALA A 61 7.52 -14.71 -3.88
N ASP A 62 8.62 -14.15 -3.36
CA ASP A 62 9.15 -14.42 -2.03
C ASP A 62 8.72 -13.38 -0.98
N VAL A 63 8.06 -12.29 -1.41
CA VAL A 63 7.53 -11.29 -0.47
C VAL A 63 6.42 -11.90 0.40
N PRO A 64 6.55 -11.85 1.74
CA PRO A 64 5.53 -12.35 2.65
C PRO A 64 4.26 -11.50 2.58
N LEU A 65 3.07 -12.09 2.78
CA LEU A 65 1.80 -11.35 2.76
C LEU A 65 1.67 -10.34 3.92
N LYS A 66 2.38 -10.59 5.01
CA LYS A 66 2.43 -9.74 6.21
C LYS A 66 3.81 -9.86 6.83
N GLU A 67 4.41 -8.73 7.20
CA GLU A 67 5.64 -8.69 8.00
C GLU A 67 5.59 -7.55 9.02
N THR A 68 6.51 -7.58 9.98
CA THR A 68 6.67 -6.51 10.97
C THR A 68 8.10 -6.02 10.93
N ARG A 69 8.28 -4.71 10.74
CA ARG A 69 9.59 -4.07 10.69
C ARG A 69 9.59 -2.86 11.61
N HIS A 70 10.57 -2.76 12.50
CA HIS A 70 10.67 -1.62 13.43
C HIS A 70 9.40 -1.34 14.24
N GLY A 71 8.61 -2.37 14.57
CA GLY A 71 7.33 -2.22 15.27
C GLY A 71 6.15 -1.79 14.37
N ILE A 72 6.37 -1.62 13.07
CA ILE A 72 5.36 -1.29 12.06
C ILE A 72 4.85 -2.58 11.43
N THR A 73 3.53 -2.78 11.44
CA THR A 73 2.91 -3.92 10.73
C THR A 73 2.69 -3.57 9.28
N ILE A 74 3.15 -4.42 8.37
CA ILE A 74 3.11 -4.20 6.93
C ILE A 74 2.37 -5.35 6.27
N TYR A 75 1.42 -5.02 5.39
CA TYR A 75 0.67 -5.97 4.58
C TYR A 75 1.09 -5.82 3.11
N HIS A 76 1.41 -6.93 2.45
CA HIS A 76 1.77 -6.98 1.03
C HIS A 76 0.72 -7.74 0.22
N PRO A 77 -0.49 -7.19 0.05
CA PRO A 77 -1.51 -7.84 -0.75
C PRO A 77 -1.06 -7.89 -2.22
N ARG A 78 -1.30 -9.03 -2.87
CA ARG A 78 -0.80 -9.30 -4.22
C ARG A 78 -1.82 -8.88 -5.27
N TYR A 79 -1.41 -8.10 -6.27
CA TYR A 79 -2.26 -7.71 -7.39
C TYR A 79 -1.74 -8.25 -8.73
N LEU A 80 -2.64 -8.59 -9.64
CA LEU A 80 -2.26 -9.18 -10.92
C LEU A 80 -1.72 -8.11 -11.88
N VAL A 81 -0.57 -8.39 -12.49
CA VAL A 81 0.03 -7.56 -13.55
C VAL A 81 0.10 -8.38 -14.83
N ILE A 82 -0.63 -7.97 -15.86
CA ILE A 82 -0.57 -8.60 -17.19
C ILE A 82 0.29 -7.72 -18.10
N PRO A 83 1.48 -8.19 -18.51
CA PRO A 83 2.35 -7.42 -19.40
C PRO A 83 1.65 -7.04 -20.70
N LYS A 84 1.89 -5.83 -21.20
CA LYS A 84 1.45 -5.28 -22.51
C LYS A 84 -0.05 -5.06 -22.73
N VAL A 85 -0.94 -5.80 -22.07
CA VAL A 85 -2.41 -5.63 -22.19
C VAL A 85 -3.01 -5.02 -20.91
N GLY A 86 -2.33 -5.18 -19.77
CA GLY A 86 -2.84 -4.81 -18.46
C GLY A 86 -2.57 -3.37 -18.01
N MET A 87 -1.95 -2.50 -18.80
CA MET A 87 -1.62 -1.12 -18.34
C MET A 87 -2.86 -0.29 -17.99
N GLN A 88 -4.00 -0.52 -18.66
CA GLN A 88 -5.26 0.16 -18.36
C GLN A 88 -5.99 -0.44 -17.15
N LEU A 89 -5.78 -1.74 -16.89
CA LEU A 89 -6.41 -2.46 -15.78
C LEU A 89 -5.58 -2.38 -14.49
N LEU A 90 -4.30 -2.01 -14.59
CA LEU A 90 -3.36 -1.94 -13.48
C LEU A 90 -3.85 -1.02 -12.34
N PRO A 91 -4.34 0.21 -12.60
CA PRO A 91 -4.84 1.08 -11.53
C PRO A 91 -6.06 0.48 -10.85
N ALA A 92 -7.00 -0.08 -11.61
CA ALA A 92 -8.18 -0.73 -11.08
C ALA A 92 -7.84 -1.98 -10.24
N ALA A 93 -6.90 -2.80 -10.70
CA ALA A 93 -6.42 -3.98 -9.98
C ALA A 93 -5.74 -3.59 -8.66
N LEU A 94 -4.88 -2.56 -8.69
CA LEU A 94 -4.22 -2.03 -7.51
C LEU A 94 -5.23 -1.45 -6.51
N HIS A 95 -6.17 -0.64 -7.00
CA HIS A 95 -7.23 -0.05 -6.18
C HIS A 95 -8.09 -1.13 -5.53
N HIS A 96 -8.53 -2.13 -6.30
CA HIS A 96 -9.29 -3.26 -5.77
C HIS A 96 -8.49 -4.04 -4.71
N CYS A 97 -7.21 -4.27 -4.95
CA CYS A 97 -6.30 -4.95 -4.03
C CYS A 97 -6.21 -4.21 -2.67
N ILE A 98 -5.99 -2.89 -2.72
CA ILE A 98 -5.95 -2.03 -1.53
C ILE A 98 -7.29 -2.05 -0.81
N LEU A 99 -8.40 -1.81 -1.52
CA LEU A 99 -9.73 -1.80 -0.91
C LEU A 99 -10.08 -3.13 -0.24
N LYS A 100 -9.74 -4.25 -0.87
CA LYS A 100 -9.94 -5.58 -0.30
C LYS A 100 -9.16 -5.72 1.01
N GLN A 101 -7.88 -5.33 1.03
CA GLN A 101 -7.06 -5.39 2.23
C GLN A 101 -7.60 -4.48 3.35
N VAL A 102 -7.97 -3.23 3.02
CA VAL A 102 -8.57 -2.29 4.00
C VAL A 102 -9.84 -2.89 4.60
N ARG A 103 -10.76 -3.42 3.77
CA ARG A 103 -11.99 -4.06 4.27
C ARG A 103 -11.69 -5.24 5.19
N GLN A 104 -10.70 -6.06 4.86
CA GLN A 104 -10.29 -7.17 5.72
C GLN A 104 -9.79 -6.69 7.07
N LEU A 105 -9.00 -5.61 7.13
CA LEU A 105 -8.53 -5.05 8.40
C LEU A 105 -9.69 -4.48 9.23
N LEU A 106 -10.62 -3.76 8.60
CA LEU A 106 -11.82 -3.25 9.28
C LEU A 106 -12.70 -4.39 9.81
N GLN A 107 -12.88 -5.46 9.05
CA GLN A 107 -13.63 -6.65 9.48
C GLN A 107 -12.94 -7.41 10.62
N GLN A 108 -11.62 -7.32 10.73
CA GLN A 108 -10.84 -7.86 11.85
C GLN A 108 -10.89 -6.97 13.10
N GLY A 109 -11.66 -5.87 13.06
CA GLY A 109 -11.81 -4.94 14.17
C GLY A 109 -10.68 -3.91 14.27
N GLN A 110 -9.83 -3.78 13.24
CA GLN A 110 -8.93 -2.63 13.18
C GLN A 110 -9.69 -1.36 12.78
N ASP A 111 -9.31 -0.27 13.41
CA ASP A 111 -9.78 1.08 13.22
C ASP A 111 -8.56 1.99 12.95
N PHE A 112 -8.78 3.06 12.18
CA PHE A 112 -7.74 4.00 11.82
C PHE A 112 -8.27 5.42 12.00
N ASP A 113 -7.49 6.25 12.71
CA ASP A 113 -7.81 7.66 12.93
C ASP A 113 -7.44 8.50 11.70
N CYS A 114 -6.41 8.07 10.97
CA CYS A 114 -5.89 8.77 9.81
C CYS A 114 -5.42 7.77 8.74
N ILE A 115 -5.65 8.12 7.47
CA ILE A 115 -5.14 7.40 6.32
C ILE A 115 -4.19 8.33 5.56
N ASP A 116 -2.96 7.88 5.38
CA ASP A 116 -1.89 8.57 4.67
C ASP A 116 -1.58 7.85 3.35
N GLY A 117 -1.79 8.53 2.23
CA GLY A 117 -1.62 7.98 0.88
C GLY A 117 -0.33 8.49 0.24
N HIS A 118 0.63 7.60 0.01
CA HIS A 118 1.94 7.94 -0.55
C HIS A 118 2.13 7.36 -1.96
N TYR A 119 2.49 8.23 -2.92
CA TYR A 119 2.81 7.88 -4.31
C TYR A 119 1.64 7.24 -5.09
N TYR A 120 0.44 7.81 -4.94
CA TYR A 120 -0.73 7.43 -5.72
C TYR A 120 -0.70 8.12 -7.11
N TYR A 121 -0.13 7.48 -8.13
CA TYR A 121 -0.27 7.92 -9.55
C TYR A 121 -0.30 6.72 -10.51
N PRO A 122 -1.19 6.68 -11.55
CA PRO A 122 -2.07 7.73 -12.05
C PRO A 122 -3.56 7.46 -11.78
N GLU A 123 -4.08 7.97 -10.66
CA GLU A 123 -5.53 8.21 -10.49
C GLU A 123 -5.86 9.71 -10.63
N ALA A 124 -4.95 10.50 -11.24
CA ALA A 124 -5.23 11.89 -11.60
C ALA A 124 -5.80 12.06 -13.03
N LEU A 125 -5.85 11.00 -13.84
CA LEU A 125 -6.31 11.04 -15.25
C LEU A 125 -7.75 10.56 -15.45
N LEU A 126 -8.38 9.97 -14.43
CA LEU A 126 -9.80 9.60 -14.47
C LEU A 126 -10.62 10.53 -13.56
N SER A 127 -10.47 11.84 -13.76
CA SER A 127 -11.52 12.80 -13.39
C SER A 127 -12.75 12.57 -14.27
N LYS A 128 -13.49 11.48 -14.02
CA LYS A 128 -14.90 11.42 -14.37
C LYS A 128 -15.66 12.13 -13.26
N LYS A 129 -15.85 13.42 -13.49
CA LYS A 129 -16.96 14.28 -13.01
C LYS A 129 -17.94 13.52 -12.09
N SER A 130 -17.70 13.57 -10.79
CA SER A 130 -18.79 13.39 -9.83
C SER A 130 -19.36 14.78 -9.51
N PRO A 131 -20.69 14.96 -9.53
CA PRO A 131 -21.30 16.27 -9.38
C PRO A 131 -21.00 16.84 -7.97
N PRO A 132 -20.98 18.18 -7.82
CA PRO A 132 -20.73 18.79 -6.53
C PRO A 132 -21.85 18.40 -5.57
N ARG A 133 -21.52 17.67 -4.50
CA ARG A 133 -22.32 17.67 -3.28
C ARG A 133 -21.78 18.79 -2.38
N SER A 134 -22.19 20.01 -2.69
CA SER A 134 -22.14 21.13 -1.76
C SER A 134 -23.22 20.91 -0.70
N ASN A 135 -22.83 20.36 0.44
CA ASN A 135 -23.37 20.76 1.75
C ASN A 135 -22.59 20.04 2.87
N CYS A 136 -21.56 20.72 3.37
CA CYS A 136 -21.18 20.67 4.77
C CYS A 136 -20.61 22.04 5.11
N LEU A 137 -21.54 22.89 5.55
CA LEU A 137 -21.24 24.03 6.41
C LEU A 137 -20.53 23.48 7.66
N LEU A 138 -19.36 24.00 7.95
CA LEU A 138 -18.83 24.10 9.31
C LEU A 138 -18.83 25.60 9.66
N PRO A 139 -19.04 25.94 10.95
CA PRO A 139 -19.44 27.27 11.42
C PRO A 139 -18.40 28.37 11.17
#